data_AF-A0A523UEZ8-F1
#
_entry.id   AF-A0A523UEZ8-F1
#
_cell.length_a   1.000
_cell.length_b   1.000
_cell.length_c   1.000
_cell.angle_alpha   90.00
_cell.angle_beta   90.00
_cell.angle_gamma   90.00
#
_symmetry.space_group_name_H-M   'P 1'
#
loop_
_entity.id
_entity.type
_entity.pdbx_description
1 polymer ?
#
loop_
_entity_poly.entity_id
_entity_poly.type
_entity_poly.pdbx_seq_one_letter_code
_entity_poly.pdbx_strand_id
1 'polypeptide(L)'
;MSARDKLEEAKFFLEKLRVSSQGLPQDLPTQRESCYYLSRFQCASVSVMDYLLEDYNVKFGLNIPLSERYFRGAFKREAKRLGNEAALNFFNWWRGQKESLANDPIGKQVIGKRHIQIHRVPTKPDLAKIKTGDGIVPRVAEPSFNWFSSDYADEPIITVCEKFLGKLGSLVLEAENRFL
;
A
#
# COMPACT_ATOMS: atom_id res chain seq x y z
N MET A 1 -10.39 -4.89 13.17
CA MET A 1 -9.68 -3.79 12.47
C MET A 1 -10.51 -3.45 11.26
N SER A 2 -10.67 -2.17 10.98
CA SER A 2 -11.35 -1.63 9.80
C SER A 2 -10.37 -1.36 8.66
N ALA A 3 -10.89 -0.98 7.49
CA ALA A 3 -10.09 -0.47 6.39
C ALA A 3 -9.28 0.77 6.80
N ARG A 4 -9.85 1.62 7.66
CA ARG A 4 -9.19 2.81 8.20
C ARG A 4 -8.03 2.42 9.11
N ASP A 5 -8.21 1.42 9.97
CA ASP A 5 -7.13 0.91 10.81
C ASP A 5 -5.98 0.35 9.96
N LYS A 6 -6.29 -0.36 8.85
CA LYS A 6 -5.27 -0.83 7.90
C LYS A 6 -4.58 0.29 7.15
N LEU A 7 -5.27 1.39 6.86
CA LEU A 7 -4.67 2.57 6.27
C LEU A 7 -3.68 3.23 7.24
N GLU A 8 -4.04 3.32 8.53
CA GLU A 8 -3.14 3.81 9.58
C GLU A 8 -1.95 2.86 9.82
N GLU A 9 -2.15 1.55 9.77
CA GLU A 9 -1.05 0.57 9.81
C GLU A 9 -0.09 0.76 8.64
N ALA A 10 -0.61 0.99 7.42
CA ALA A 10 0.21 1.29 6.26
C ALA A 10 0.97 2.60 6.43
N LYS A 11 0.33 3.68 6.91
CA LYS A 11 0.99 4.95 7.25
C LYS A 11 2.14 4.76 8.24
N PHE A 12 1.91 3.99 9.30
CA PHE A 12 2.91 3.70 10.31
C PHE A 12 4.16 3.04 9.70
N PHE A 13 3.98 2.00 8.88
CA PHE A 13 5.12 1.33 8.27
C PHE A 13 5.81 2.15 7.18
N LEU A 14 5.07 3.01 6.47
CA LEU A 14 5.69 3.97 5.55
C LEU A 14 6.60 4.95 6.28
N GLU A 15 6.18 5.42 7.46
CA GLU A 15 7.01 6.32 8.25
C GLU A 15 8.27 5.62 8.80
N LYS A 16 8.13 4.37 9.25
CA LYS A 16 9.29 3.55 9.64
C LYS A 16 10.23 3.30 8.46
N LEU A 17 9.69 3.05 7.28
CA LEU A 17 10.48 2.95 6.05
C LEU A 17 11.21 4.26 5.75
N ARG A 18 10.54 5.42 5.85
CA ARG A 18 11.15 6.74 5.63
C ARG A 18 12.36 6.94 6.53
N VAL A 19 12.19 6.75 7.84
CA VAL A 19 13.26 6.91 8.83
C VAL A 19 14.43 5.95 8.58
N SER A 20 14.15 4.66 8.38
CA SER A 20 15.20 3.65 8.18
C SER A 20 15.94 3.75 6.84
N SER A 21 15.25 4.17 5.77
CA SER A 21 15.85 4.27 4.43
C SER A 21 16.66 5.55 4.21
N GLN A 22 16.38 6.60 4.99
CA GLN A 22 17.10 7.88 4.92
C GLN A 22 18.15 8.02 6.04
N GLY A 23 18.09 7.22 7.10
CA GLY A 23 19.04 7.25 8.21
C GLY A 23 20.44 6.75 7.84
N LEU A 24 21.47 7.25 8.52
CA LEU A 24 22.83 6.74 8.43
C LEU A 24 23.19 5.94 9.69
N PRO A 25 23.98 4.85 9.60
CA PRO A 25 24.58 4.29 8.38
C PRO A 25 23.64 3.38 7.58
N GLN A 26 23.79 3.36 6.24
CA GLN A 26 23.09 2.42 5.35
C GLN A 26 23.87 1.09 5.20
N ASP A 27 24.22 0.47 6.32
CA ASP A 27 24.88 -0.84 6.35
C ASP A 27 23.88 -1.99 6.08
N LEU A 28 24.38 -3.23 6.00
CA LEU A 28 23.54 -4.40 5.72
C LEU A 28 22.39 -4.60 6.72
N PRO A 29 22.59 -4.44 8.05
CA PRO A 29 21.51 -4.42 9.03
C PRO A 29 20.43 -3.37 8.74
N THR A 30 20.79 -2.10 8.55
CA THR A 30 19.83 -1.01 8.28
C THR A 30 19.07 -1.25 6.97
N GLN A 31 19.76 -1.76 5.94
CA GLN A 31 19.11 -2.13 4.69
C GLN A 31 18.10 -3.28 4.88
N ARG A 32 18.42 -4.26 5.71
CA ARG A 32 17.50 -5.37 6.01
C ARG A 32 16.26 -4.89 6.77
N GLU A 33 16.43 -3.98 7.72
CA GLU A 33 15.34 -3.36 8.45
C GLU A 33 14.40 -2.58 7.51
N SER A 34 14.96 -1.76 6.62
CA SER A 34 14.19 -1.05 5.58
C SER A 34 13.38 -2.02 4.71
N CYS A 35 13.97 -3.16 4.32
CA CYS A 35 13.25 -4.21 3.59
C CYS A 35 12.06 -4.78 4.39
N TYR A 36 12.20 -4.97 5.71
CA TYR A 36 11.11 -5.43 6.56
C TYR A 36 9.96 -4.42 6.62
N TYR A 37 10.28 -3.13 6.78
CA TYR A 37 9.25 -2.09 6.81
C TYR A 37 8.54 -1.93 5.47
N LEU A 38 9.27 -2.01 4.35
CA LEU A 38 8.67 -2.02 3.02
C LEU A 38 7.71 -3.21 2.84
N SER A 39 8.13 -4.40 3.26
CA SER A 39 7.28 -5.61 3.22
C SER A 39 6.01 -5.45 4.07
N ARG A 40 6.13 -4.87 5.27
CA ARG A 40 4.99 -4.60 6.15
C ARG A 40 4.06 -3.52 5.60
N PHE A 41 4.59 -2.45 5.02
CA PHE A 41 3.81 -1.45 4.30
C PHE A 41 3.01 -2.08 3.16
N GLN A 42 3.67 -2.88 2.31
CA GLN A 42 3.02 -3.62 1.22
C GLN A 42 1.95 -4.57 1.78
N CYS A 43 2.23 -5.22 2.92
CA CYS A 43 1.29 -6.09 3.62
C CYS A 43 -0.03 -5.37 3.96
N ALA A 44 0.11 -4.27 4.70
CA ALA A 44 -1.01 -3.48 5.22
C ALA A 44 -1.79 -2.79 4.08
N SER A 45 -1.09 -2.10 3.18
CA SER A 45 -1.70 -1.28 2.11
C SER A 45 -2.59 -2.09 1.18
N VAL A 46 -2.15 -3.26 0.69
CA VAL A 46 -2.98 -4.11 -0.18
C VAL A 46 -4.19 -4.68 0.56
N SER A 47 -4.07 -4.87 1.88
CA SER A 47 -5.16 -5.40 2.70
C SER A 47 -6.30 -4.40 2.90
N VAL A 48 -6.05 -3.09 2.77
CA VAL A 48 -7.06 -2.02 2.93
C VAL A 48 -8.32 -2.31 2.12
N MET A 49 -8.17 -2.72 0.85
CA MET A 49 -9.34 -3.00 0.00
C MET A 49 -10.12 -4.24 0.45
N ASP A 50 -9.48 -5.26 1.01
CA ASP A 50 -10.19 -6.46 1.50
C ASP A 50 -10.93 -6.14 2.80
N TYR A 51 -10.33 -5.36 3.71
CA TYR A 51 -11.00 -4.85 4.91
C TYR A 51 -12.13 -3.87 4.57
N LEU A 52 -12.01 -3.08 3.51
CA LEU A 52 -13.10 -2.20 3.06
C LEU A 52 -14.32 -3.01 2.62
N LEU A 53 -14.12 -4.15 1.95
CA LEU A 53 -15.22 -5.03 1.60
C LEU A 53 -15.86 -5.68 2.85
N GLU A 54 -15.04 -6.02 3.85
CA GLU A 54 -15.50 -6.57 5.12
C GLU A 54 -16.31 -5.55 5.94
N ASP A 55 -15.82 -4.31 6.06
CA ASP A 55 -16.52 -3.23 6.76
C ASP A 55 -17.94 -3.05 6.19
N TYR A 56 -18.06 -3.07 4.86
CA TYR A 56 -19.35 -2.95 4.18
C TYR A 56 -20.19 -4.23 4.20
N ASN A 57 -19.60 -5.40 4.38
CA ASN A 57 -20.34 -6.64 4.66
C ASN A 57 -21.14 -6.51 5.96
N VAL A 58 -20.54 -5.89 6.97
CA VAL A 58 -21.22 -5.56 8.24
C VAL A 58 -22.24 -4.44 8.04
N LYS A 59 -21.85 -3.32 7.41
CA LYS A 59 -22.74 -2.15 7.23
C LYS A 59 -24.01 -2.47 6.45
N PHE A 60 -23.93 -3.29 5.41
CA PHE A 60 -25.09 -3.71 4.63
C PHE A 60 -25.88 -4.87 5.23
N GLY A 61 -25.47 -5.37 6.41
CA GLY A 61 -26.16 -6.47 7.10
C GLY A 61 -26.08 -7.81 6.37
N LEU A 62 -25.06 -8.02 5.52
CA LEU A 62 -24.88 -9.28 4.77
C LEU A 62 -24.35 -10.41 5.68
N ASN A 63 -23.63 -10.06 6.75
CA ASN A 63 -23.17 -10.98 7.80
C ASN A 63 -22.42 -12.22 7.30
N ILE A 64 -21.67 -12.09 6.21
CA ILE A 64 -20.88 -13.19 5.66
C ILE A 64 -19.71 -13.47 6.61
N PRO A 65 -19.48 -14.74 7.01
CA PRO A 65 -18.39 -15.08 7.90
C PRO A 65 -17.04 -14.96 7.19
N LEU A 66 -16.00 -14.54 7.94
CA LEU A 66 -14.63 -14.46 7.44
C LEU A 66 -14.03 -15.80 7.02
N SER A 67 -14.56 -16.91 7.54
CA SER A 67 -14.17 -18.26 7.12
C SER A 67 -14.66 -18.63 5.71
N GLU A 68 -15.49 -17.79 5.08
CA GLU A 68 -15.99 -18.01 3.74
C GLU A 68 -14.84 -17.98 2.71
N ARG A 69 -14.56 -19.14 2.12
CA ARG A 69 -13.47 -19.35 1.15
C ARG A 69 -13.56 -18.39 -0.04
N TYR A 70 -14.77 -18.04 -0.47
CA TYR A 70 -15.00 -17.16 -1.62
C TYR A 70 -15.73 -15.88 -1.22
N PHE A 71 -15.21 -15.17 -0.21
CA PHE A 71 -15.85 -13.99 0.39
C PHE A 71 -16.37 -12.96 -0.63
N ARG A 72 -15.59 -12.60 -1.65
CA ARG A 72 -16.02 -11.65 -2.71
C ARG A 72 -17.22 -12.16 -3.50
N GLY A 73 -17.21 -13.46 -3.83
CA GLY A 73 -18.32 -14.10 -4.51
C GLY A 73 -19.55 -14.17 -3.60
N ALA A 74 -19.35 -14.50 -2.32
CA ALA A 74 -20.40 -14.53 -1.32
C ALA A 74 -21.05 -13.16 -1.14
N PHE A 75 -20.27 -12.08 -1.08
CA PHE A 75 -20.77 -10.70 -0.96
C PHE A 75 -21.79 -10.40 -2.05
N LYS A 76 -21.42 -10.63 -3.32
CA LYS A 76 -22.32 -10.37 -4.45
C LYS A 76 -23.56 -11.27 -4.41
N ARG A 77 -23.40 -12.55 -4.06
CA ARG A 77 -24.54 -13.49 -3.99
C ARG A 77 -25.53 -13.08 -2.91
N GLU A 78 -25.03 -12.72 -1.73
CA GLU A 78 -25.86 -12.37 -0.58
C GLU A 78 -26.57 -11.03 -0.78
N ALA A 79 -25.87 -10.03 -1.31
CA ALA A 79 -26.48 -8.76 -1.70
C ALA A 79 -27.64 -8.95 -2.70
N LYS A 80 -27.48 -9.84 -3.69
CA LYS A 80 -28.58 -10.21 -4.61
C LYS A 80 -29.72 -10.93 -3.90
N ARG A 81 -29.41 -11.90 -3.05
CA ARG A 81 -30.41 -12.71 -2.31
C ARG A 81 -31.31 -11.83 -1.45
N LEU A 82 -30.74 -10.79 -0.84
CA LEU A 82 -31.44 -9.83 0.01
C LEU A 82 -32.10 -8.68 -0.78
N GLY A 83 -31.88 -8.58 -2.09
CA GLY A 83 -32.33 -7.43 -2.89
C GLY A 83 -31.69 -6.10 -2.46
N ASN A 84 -30.48 -6.15 -1.89
CA ASN A 84 -29.78 -4.96 -1.39
C ASN A 84 -29.02 -4.28 -2.54
N GLU A 85 -29.73 -3.40 -3.26
CA GLU A 85 -29.17 -2.64 -4.39
C GLU A 85 -28.00 -1.74 -3.99
N ALA A 86 -28.01 -1.18 -2.78
CA ALA A 86 -26.90 -0.37 -2.27
C ALA A 86 -25.61 -1.21 -2.13
N ALA A 87 -25.73 -2.43 -1.61
CA ALA A 87 -24.61 -3.36 -1.51
C ALA A 87 -24.09 -3.81 -2.88
N LEU A 88 -24.98 -4.02 -3.86
CA LEU A 88 -24.57 -4.36 -5.23
C LEU A 88 -23.84 -3.20 -5.92
N ASN A 89 -24.34 -1.98 -5.76
CA ASN A 89 -23.71 -0.78 -6.29
C ASN A 89 -22.32 -0.57 -5.68
N PHE A 90 -22.21 -0.73 -4.35
CA PHE A 90 -20.92 -0.71 -3.66
C PHE A 90 -19.97 -1.79 -4.19
N PHE A 91 -20.42 -3.04 -4.29
CA PHE A 91 -19.57 -4.15 -4.76
C PHE A 91 -19.02 -3.90 -6.17
N ASN A 92 -19.86 -3.39 -7.07
CA ASN A 92 -19.46 -3.09 -8.44
C ASN A 92 -18.43 -1.96 -8.50
N TRP A 93 -18.64 -0.89 -7.72
CA TRP A 93 -17.66 0.19 -7.58
C TRP A 93 -16.34 -0.32 -6.99
N TRP A 94 -16.40 -1.02 -5.86
CA TRP A 94 -15.24 -1.57 -5.15
C TRP A 94 -14.40 -2.47 -6.06
N ARG A 95 -15.06 -3.34 -6.84
CA ARG A 95 -14.39 -4.20 -7.81
C ARG A 95 -13.66 -3.39 -8.87
N GLY A 96 -14.33 -2.37 -9.43
CA GLY A 96 -13.72 -1.47 -10.42
C GLY A 96 -12.49 -0.75 -9.86
N GLN A 97 -12.55 -0.27 -8.61
CA GLN A 97 -11.41 0.36 -7.96
C GLN A 97 -10.25 -0.62 -7.73
N LYS A 98 -10.57 -1.86 -7.32
CA LYS A 98 -9.55 -2.90 -7.12
C LYS A 98 -8.86 -3.28 -8.43
N GLU A 99 -9.61 -3.39 -9.53
CA GLU A 99 -9.07 -3.63 -10.87
C GLU A 99 -8.25 -2.44 -11.37
N SER A 100 -8.70 -1.20 -11.12
CA SER A 100 -7.95 0.01 -11.47
C SER A 100 -6.61 0.07 -10.73
N LEU A 101 -6.59 -0.18 -9.42
CA LEU A 101 -5.35 -0.27 -8.64
C LEU A 101 -4.41 -1.36 -9.17
N ALA A 102 -4.92 -2.53 -9.55
CA ALA A 102 -4.09 -3.61 -10.08
C ALA A 102 -3.48 -3.28 -11.45
N ASN A 103 -4.12 -2.41 -12.24
CA ASN A 103 -3.66 -2.02 -13.57
C ASN A 103 -2.82 -0.74 -13.59
N ASP A 104 -2.95 0.10 -12.56
CA ASP A 104 -2.18 1.32 -12.34
C ASP A 104 -0.67 0.99 -12.21
N PRO A 105 0.23 1.78 -12.83
CA PRO A 105 1.67 1.53 -12.76
C PRO A 105 2.22 1.43 -11.33
N ILE A 106 1.78 2.31 -10.42
CA ILE A 106 2.18 2.33 -9.02
C ILE A 106 1.59 1.11 -8.30
N GLY A 107 0.31 0.81 -8.57
CA GLY A 107 -0.34 -0.34 -7.98
C GLY A 107 0.27 -1.68 -8.42
N LYS A 108 0.65 -1.85 -9.70
CA LYS A 108 1.42 -3.01 -10.18
C LYS A 108 2.73 -3.18 -9.40
N GLN A 109 3.40 -2.08 -9.10
CA GLN A 109 4.65 -2.11 -8.37
C GLN A 109 4.45 -2.49 -6.90
N VAL A 110 3.45 -1.93 -6.21
CA VAL A 110 3.23 -2.24 -4.79
C VAL A 110 2.57 -3.61 -4.58
N ILE A 111 1.61 -3.97 -5.44
CA ILE A 111 0.82 -5.22 -5.37
C ILE A 111 1.60 -6.39 -5.99
N GLY A 112 2.18 -6.19 -7.18
CA GLY A 112 2.87 -7.24 -7.94
C GLY A 112 4.18 -7.70 -7.33
N LYS A 113 4.82 -6.86 -6.49
CA LYS A 113 6.08 -7.18 -5.80
C LYS A 113 5.99 -8.21 -4.69
N ARG A 114 4.79 -8.72 -4.39
CA ARG A 114 4.63 -9.91 -3.53
C ARG A 114 4.94 -11.23 -4.25
N HIS A 115 5.36 -11.21 -5.52
CA HIS A 115 5.82 -12.40 -6.23
C HIS A 115 7.23 -12.80 -5.75
N ILE A 116 7.42 -14.09 -5.42
CA ILE A 116 8.66 -14.63 -4.82
C ILE A 116 9.95 -14.34 -5.60
N GLN A 117 9.83 -14.09 -6.91
CA GLN A 117 10.96 -13.71 -7.77
C GLN A 117 11.49 -12.30 -7.50
N ILE A 118 10.65 -11.38 -7.00
CA ILE A 118 11.05 -9.99 -6.73
C ILE A 118 11.67 -9.87 -5.32
N HIS A 119 11.42 -10.83 -4.42
CA HIS A 119 12.22 -11.01 -3.20
C HIS A 119 13.68 -11.43 -3.46
N ARG A 120 14.04 -11.74 -4.72
CA ARG A 120 15.42 -12.05 -5.14
C ARG A 120 16.11 -10.92 -5.90
N VAL A 121 15.37 -9.90 -6.37
CA VAL A 121 15.94 -8.69 -6.98
C VAL A 121 16.02 -7.61 -5.89
N PRO A 122 17.21 -7.28 -5.40
CA PRO A 122 17.31 -6.43 -4.22
C PRO A 122 16.96 -4.98 -4.58
N THR A 123 15.94 -4.43 -3.91
CA THR A 123 15.76 -2.98 -3.79
C THR A 123 16.90 -2.49 -2.90
N LYS A 124 17.71 -1.56 -3.39
CA LYS A 124 18.89 -1.06 -2.68
C LYS A 124 18.94 0.46 -2.74
N PRO A 125 19.58 1.12 -1.76
CA PRO A 125 19.94 2.51 -1.91
C PRO A 125 20.84 2.69 -3.13
N ASP A 126 20.58 3.72 -3.93
CA ASP A 126 21.49 4.12 -5.01
C ASP A 126 22.63 4.94 -4.41
N LEU A 127 23.70 4.23 -4.01
CA LEU A 127 24.87 4.83 -3.36
C LEU A 127 25.67 5.74 -4.31
N ALA A 128 25.47 5.66 -5.64
CA ALA A 128 26.17 6.52 -6.60
C ALA A 128 25.58 7.94 -6.66
N LYS A 129 24.36 8.15 -6.13
CA LYS A 129 23.71 9.46 -6.05
C LYS A 129 23.97 10.20 -4.73
N ILE A 130 24.89 9.71 -3.90
CA ILE A 130 25.30 10.38 -2.68
C ILE A 130 26.12 11.61 -3.07
N LYS A 131 25.57 12.82 -2.85
CA LYS A 131 26.39 14.03 -2.83
C LYS A 131 27.16 14.05 -1.52
N THR A 132 28.36 13.49 -1.50
CA THR A 132 29.35 13.83 -0.47
C THR A 132 29.73 15.29 -0.68
N GLY A 133 29.46 16.13 0.31
CA GLY A 133 29.80 17.55 0.24
C GLY A 133 31.31 17.71 0.08
N ASP A 134 31.76 18.09 -1.11
CA ASP A 134 33.11 18.58 -1.33
C ASP A 134 33.27 19.92 -0.60
N GLY A 135 33.91 19.88 0.57
CA GLY A 135 34.92 20.85 1.02
C GLY A 135 34.56 22.32 1.24
N ILE A 136 33.34 22.82 1.01
CA ILE A 136 32.96 24.20 1.35
C ILE A 136 31.56 24.19 1.92
N VAL A 137 31.42 24.31 3.24
CA VAL A 137 30.16 24.26 3.98
C VAL A 137 29.13 25.27 3.43
N PRO A 138 27.97 24.81 2.94
CA PRO A 138 26.76 25.61 2.91
C PRO A 138 25.67 24.84 3.68
N ARG A 139 25.27 25.35 4.84
CA ARG A 139 24.00 25.06 5.54
C ARG A 139 23.27 23.76 5.11
N VAL A 140 23.55 22.68 5.82
CA VAL A 140 22.69 21.49 6.03
C VAL A 140 21.78 21.14 4.85
N ALA A 141 22.35 20.59 3.78
CA ALA A 141 21.62 19.61 2.99
C ALA A 141 22.06 18.23 3.53
N GLU A 142 21.25 17.64 4.39
CA GLU A 142 21.48 16.25 4.82
C GLU A 142 21.59 15.37 3.57
N PRO A 143 22.59 14.47 3.48
CA PRO A 143 22.67 13.55 2.37
C PRO A 143 21.43 12.64 2.37
N SER A 144 20.48 12.90 1.46
CA SER A 144 19.25 12.11 1.36
C SER A 144 19.52 10.81 0.61
N PHE A 145 19.41 9.67 1.29
CA PHE A 145 19.49 8.35 0.68
C PHE A 145 18.14 7.98 0.07
N ASN A 146 18.13 7.72 -1.22
CA ASN A 146 16.93 7.28 -1.93
C ASN A 146 17.09 5.82 -2.35
N TRP A 147 16.09 5.02 -1.99
CA TRP A 147 15.97 3.63 -2.38
C TRP A 147 15.21 3.53 -3.68
N PHE A 148 15.76 2.80 -4.65
CA PHE A 148 15.16 2.64 -5.97
C PHE A 148 14.90 1.16 -6.27
N SER A 149 13.91 0.94 -7.13
CA SER A 149 13.64 -0.37 -7.72
C SER A 149 14.24 -0.42 -9.11
N SER A 150 14.71 -1.59 -9.57
CA SER A 150 15.07 -1.82 -10.98
C SER A 150 13.96 -1.37 -11.94
N ASP A 151 12.72 -1.69 -11.59
CA ASP A 151 11.55 -1.43 -12.43
C ASP A 151 11.09 0.04 -12.43
N TYR A 152 11.65 0.87 -11.56
CA TYR A 152 11.37 2.31 -11.44
C TYR A 152 12.64 3.00 -10.90
N ALA A 153 13.64 3.08 -11.77
CA ALA A 153 14.93 3.69 -11.43
C ALA A 153 14.84 5.22 -11.27
N ASP A 154 13.76 5.81 -11.76
CA ASP A 154 13.56 7.26 -11.84
C ASP A 154 12.83 7.84 -10.62
N GLU A 155 12.20 7.01 -9.78
CA GLU A 155 11.43 7.48 -8.62
C GLU A 155 11.78 6.69 -7.32
N PRO A 156 12.05 7.38 -6.20
CA PRO A 156 12.30 6.72 -4.92
C PRO A 156 11.11 5.89 -4.44
N ILE A 157 11.39 4.73 -3.82
CA ILE A 157 10.36 3.80 -3.33
C ILE A 157 9.42 4.45 -2.31
N ILE A 158 9.93 5.39 -1.50
CA ILE A 158 9.12 6.15 -0.53
C ILE A 158 8.03 6.94 -1.27
N THR A 159 8.41 7.65 -2.33
CA THR A 159 7.48 8.45 -3.14
C THR A 159 6.43 7.58 -3.83
N VAL A 160 6.82 6.41 -4.34
CA VAL A 160 5.89 5.41 -4.88
C VAL A 160 4.89 4.97 -3.80
N CYS A 161 5.37 4.63 -2.60
CA CYS A 161 4.54 4.20 -1.49
C CYS A 161 3.58 5.32 -1.01
N GLU A 162 4.05 6.57 -0.93
CA GLU A 162 3.24 7.74 -0.58
C GLU A 162 2.09 7.94 -1.57
N LYS A 163 2.38 7.91 -2.88
CA LYS A 163 1.35 8.03 -3.93
C LYS A 163 0.33 6.91 -3.84
N PHE A 164 0.77 5.67 -3.61
CA PHE A 164 -0.13 4.53 -3.46
C PHE A 164 -1.03 4.66 -2.24
N LEU A 165 -0.45 5.06 -1.11
CA LEU A 165 -1.19 5.30 0.13
C LEU A 165 -2.20 6.44 -0.03
N GLY A 166 -1.85 7.50 -0.74
CA GLY A 166 -2.77 8.60 -1.09
C GLY A 166 -3.97 8.10 -1.88
N LYS A 167 -3.76 7.27 -2.91
CA LYS A 167 -4.84 6.62 -3.67
C LYS A 167 -5.76 5.79 -2.76
N LEU A 168 -5.19 4.97 -1.87
CA LEU A 168 -5.97 4.18 -0.92
C LEU A 168 -6.79 5.06 0.03
N GLY A 169 -6.20 6.14 0.53
CA GLY A 169 -6.89 7.11 1.39
C GLY A 169 -8.08 7.76 0.68
N SER A 170 -7.89 8.21 -0.57
CA SER A 170 -8.99 8.75 -1.38
C SER A 170 -10.10 7.73 -1.61
N LEU A 171 -9.77 6.45 -1.83
CA LEU A 171 -10.76 5.39 -2.04
C LEU A 171 -11.57 5.09 -0.78
N VAL A 172 -10.92 5.01 0.38
CA VAL A 172 -11.63 4.81 1.67
C VAL A 172 -12.57 5.99 1.92
N LEU A 173 -12.11 7.22 1.71
CA LEU A 173 -12.93 8.42 1.87
C LEU A 173 -14.09 8.47 0.86
N GLU A 174 -13.86 8.09 -0.39
CA GLU A 174 -14.93 8.02 -1.40
C GLU A 174 -15.98 6.96 -1.03
N ALA A 175 -15.55 5.78 -0.55
CA ALA A 175 -16.48 4.76 -0.06
C ALA A 175 -17.36 5.30 1.06
N GLU A 176 -16.73 5.94 2.05
CA GLU A 176 -17.41 6.60 3.16
C GLU A 176 -18.42 7.61 2.62
N ASN A 177 -18.04 8.55 1.77
CA ASN A 177 -18.96 9.59 1.29
C ASN A 177 -20.09 9.10 0.39
N ARG A 178 -19.86 8.02 -0.37
CA ARG A 178 -20.81 7.56 -1.40
C ARG A 178 -21.79 6.50 -0.90
N PHE A 179 -21.42 5.75 0.13
CA PHE A 179 -22.16 4.58 0.59
C PHE A 179 -22.41 4.58 2.11
N LEU A 180 -22.11 5.70 2.81
CA LEU A 180 -22.68 6.02 4.13
C LEU A 180 -24.01 6.76 3.99
#